data_AF-A0A3M2TD53-F1
#
_entry.id   AF-A0A3M2TD53-F1
#
_cell.length_a   1.000
_cell.length_b   1.000
_cell.length_c   1.000
_cell.angle_alpha   90.00
_cell.angle_beta   90.00
_cell.angle_gamma   90.00
#
_symmetry.space_group_name_H-M   'P 1'
#
loop_
_entity.id
_entity.type
_entity.pdbx_description
1 polymer ?
#
loop_
_entity_poly.entity_id
_entity_poly.type
_entity_poly.pdbx_seq_one_letter_code
_entity_poly.pdbx_strand_id
1 'polypeptide(L)'
;MTSQPVNILLTSFPGLSLPPTLSFSLPSTSTVADLTTRIATYLPASLPLEYLTLTTTNNKAVRPVTDTLLSIVSDDATTSTSPSNLLPLRLSARLHGGKGGFGSQLRAAGGRMSSKRKRNQGEDNASSRNLDGRRLRTVNEAKALAEYLAVRPEMERKEKEERRRRWQAVVDAAERRQE
;
A
#
# COMPACT_ATOMS: atom_id res chain seq x y z
N MET A 1 -9.38 -33.54 41.41
CA MET A 1 -9.57 -33.40 39.93
C MET A 1 -8.24 -32.94 39.36
N THR A 2 -7.55 -33.77 38.58
CA THR A 2 -6.27 -33.41 37.97
C THR A 2 -6.52 -32.40 36.86
N SER A 3 -6.04 -31.17 37.04
CA SER A 3 -6.19 -30.09 36.06
C SER A 3 -5.35 -30.43 34.82
N GLN A 4 -5.96 -30.51 33.64
CA GLN A 4 -5.26 -30.88 32.40
C GLN A 4 -4.35 -29.74 31.94
N PRO A 5 -3.05 -29.98 31.72
CA PRO A 5 -2.11 -28.91 31.43
C PRO A 5 -2.41 -28.23 30.09
N VAL A 6 -2.10 -26.95 30.01
CA VAL A 6 -2.25 -26.13 28.79
C VAL A 6 -0.98 -26.26 27.96
N ASN A 7 -1.13 -26.77 26.75
CA ASN A 7 -0.06 -26.93 25.78
C ASN A 7 0.09 -25.64 24.98
N ILE A 8 1.25 -25.00 25.06
CA ILE A 8 1.54 -23.73 24.43
C ILE A 8 2.38 -23.98 23.18
N LEU A 9 1.94 -23.41 22.06
CA LEU A 9 2.69 -23.40 20.80
C LEU A 9 3.15 -21.97 20.53
N LEU A 10 4.42 -21.68 20.80
CA LEU A 10 5.00 -20.37 20.59
C LEU A 10 5.69 -20.31 19.24
N THR A 11 5.08 -19.62 18.29
CA THR A 11 5.71 -19.30 16.99
C THR A 11 6.71 -18.17 17.19
N SER A 12 7.97 -18.41 16.88
CA SER A 12 9.06 -17.44 16.97
C SER A 12 9.24 -16.69 15.64
N PHE A 13 10.25 -15.82 15.58
CA PHE A 13 10.65 -15.14 14.35
C PHE A 13 12.13 -15.45 14.02
N PRO A 14 12.53 -15.39 12.75
CA PRO A 14 13.90 -15.69 12.34
C PRO A 14 14.93 -14.81 13.07
N GLY A 15 16.10 -15.37 13.34
CA GLY A 15 17.20 -14.66 14.02
C GLY A 15 17.26 -14.88 15.53
N LEU A 16 16.21 -15.45 16.13
CA LEU A 16 16.37 -16.15 17.42
C LEU A 16 17.00 -17.52 17.15
N SER A 17 17.94 -17.95 18.00
CA SER A 17 18.48 -19.31 18.02
C SER A 17 17.47 -20.33 18.57
N LEU A 18 16.19 -20.18 18.23
CA LEU A 18 15.08 -21.02 18.62
C LEU A 18 14.49 -21.70 17.38
N PRO A 19 13.83 -22.86 17.55
CA PRO A 19 13.03 -23.44 16.47
C PRO A 19 11.91 -22.48 16.03
N PRO A 20 11.38 -22.64 14.80
CA PRO A 20 10.28 -21.81 14.28
C PRO A 20 9.05 -21.82 15.19
N THR A 21 8.78 -22.98 15.82
CA THR A 21 7.73 -23.16 16.80
C THR A 21 8.29 -23.89 18.01
N LEU A 22 8.19 -23.28 19.18
CA LEU A 22 8.58 -23.87 20.46
C LEU A 22 7.33 -24.36 21.18
N SER A 23 7.32 -25.65 21.55
CA SER A 23 6.22 -26.27 22.29
C SER A 23 6.59 -26.53 23.74
N PHE A 24 5.76 -26.10 24.68
CA PHE A 24 5.91 -26.41 26.10
C PHE A 24 4.55 -26.44 26.79
N SER A 25 4.49 -27.05 27.97
CA SER A 25 3.24 -27.22 28.71
C SER A 25 3.32 -26.49 30.06
N LEU A 26 2.22 -25.87 30.47
CA LEU A 26 2.07 -25.26 31.79
C LEU A 26 0.82 -25.80 32.49
N PRO A 27 0.83 -25.89 33.84
CA PRO A 27 -0.38 -26.18 34.60
C PRO A 27 -1.53 -25.24 34.25
N SER A 28 -2.78 -25.71 34.31
CA SER A 28 -3.96 -24.88 34.00
C SER A 28 -4.22 -23.80 35.05
N THR A 29 -3.60 -23.93 36.23
CA THR A 29 -3.58 -22.90 37.28
C THR A 29 -2.53 -21.83 37.04
N SER A 30 -1.64 -22.00 36.06
CA SER A 30 -0.62 -21.01 35.74
C SER A 30 -1.25 -19.72 35.23
N THR A 31 -0.58 -18.63 35.59
CA THR A 31 -0.95 -17.27 35.19
C THR A 31 -0.22 -16.87 33.91
N VAL A 32 -0.62 -15.74 33.34
CA VAL A 32 0.14 -15.13 32.23
C VAL A 32 1.57 -14.76 32.65
N ALA A 33 1.79 -14.42 33.93
CA ALA A 33 3.13 -14.11 34.45
C ALA A 33 4.05 -15.35 34.46
N ASP A 34 3.53 -16.52 34.78
CA ASP A 34 4.29 -17.77 34.70
C ASP A 34 4.69 -18.09 33.25
N LEU A 35 3.77 -17.83 32.32
CA LEU A 35 4.00 -17.99 30.89
C LEU A 35 5.09 -17.03 30.40
N THR A 36 5.02 -15.74 30.72
CA THR A 36 6.02 -14.77 30.28
C THR A 36 7.40 -15.06 30.88
N THR A 37 7.44 -15.51 32.14
CA THR A 37 8.67 -15.95 32.80
C THR A 37 9.27 -17.15 32.10
N ARG A 38 8.44 -18.14 31.74
CA ARG A 38 8.91 -19.32 31.01
C ARG A 38 9.41 -18.97 29.62
N ILE A 39 8.75 -18.05 28.91
CA ILE A 39 9.23 -17.56 27.61
C ILE A 39 10.57 -16.84 27.75
N ALA A 40 10.74 -16.01 28.79
CA ALA A 40 11.97 -15.26 29.01
C ALA A 40 13.20 -16.17 29.17
N THR A 41 13.05 -17.39 29.70
CA THR A 41 14.17 -18.35 29.80
C THR A 41 14.70 -18.84 28.44
N TYR A 42 13.91 -18.73 27.37
CA TYR A 42 14.33 -19.10 26.02
C TYR A 42 14.90 -17.91 25.23
N LEU A 43 14.83 -16.69 25.79
CA LEU A 43 15.28 -15.47 25.11
C LEU A 43 16.72 -15.13 25.52
N PRO A 44 17.54 -14.60 24.59
CA PRO A 44 18.86 -14.09 24.94
C PRO A 44 18.73 -12.82 25.79
N ALA A 45 19.69 -12.59 26.69
CA ALA A 45 19.70 -11.43 27.59
C ALA A 45 19.66 -10.07 26.86
N SER A 46 20.14 -10.03 25.61
CA SER A 46 20.08 -8.83 24.75
C SER A 46 18.68 -8.47 24.26
N LEU A 47 17.70 -9.37 24.40
CA LEU A 47 16.36 -9.20 23.87
C LEU A 47 15.30 -9.52 24.94
N PRO A 48 15.08 -8.62 25.90
CA PRO A 48 14.04 -8.81 26.89
C PRO A 48 12.64 -8.78 26.25
N LEU A 49 11.70 -9.46 26.90
CA LEU A 49 10.33 -9.62 26.43
C LEU A 49 9.58 -8.28 26.25
N GLU A 50 10.02 -7.20 26.91
CA GLU A 50 9.43 -5.85 26.82
C GLU A 50 9.52 -5.22 25.42
N TYR A 51 10.55 -5.59 24.65
CA TYR A 51 10.71 -5.19 23.25
C TYR A 51 9.94 -6.11 22.29
N LEU A 52 9.32 -7.16 22.81
CA LEU A 52 8.58 -8.13 22.04
C LEU A 52 7.08 -7.97 22.30
N THR A 53 6.29 -8.52 21.39
CA THR A 53 4.84 -8.60 21.51
C THR A 53 4.43 -10.05 21.41
N LEU A 54 3.65 -10.48 22.39
CA LEU A 54 3.03 -11.79 22.42
C LEU A 54 1.56 -11.64 22.00
N THR A 55 1.14 -12.34 20.96
CA THR A 55 -0.23 -12.27 20.45
C THR A 55 -0.83 -13.66 20.27
N THR A 56 -2.14 -13.80 20.45
CA THR A 56 -2.89 -14.99 20.05
C THR A 56 -3.07 -15.04 18.52
N THR A 57 -3.69 -16.12 18.01
CA THR A 57 -4.02 -16.27 16.58
C THR A 57 -4.97 -15.17 16.09
N ASN A 58 -5.86 -14.69 16.96
CA ASN A 58 -6.79 -13.59 16.72
C ASN A 58 -6.17 -12.19 16.88
N ASN A 59 -4.83 -12.07 16.88
CA ASN A 59 -4.08 -10.82 17.06
C ASN A 59 -4.41 -10.06 18.36
N LYS A 60 -4.99 -10.74 19.37
CA LYS A 60 -5.15 -10.17 20.71
C LYS A 60 -3.80 -10.19 21.43
N ALA A 61 -3.39 -9.05 21.98
CA ALA A 61 -2.15 -8.95 22.73
C ALA A 61 -2.29 -9.63 24.10
N VAL A 62 -1.39 -10.56 24.39
CA VAL A 62 -1.30 -11.20 25.71
C VAL A 62 -0.44 -10.30 26.58
N ARG A 63 -1.10 -9.56 27.49
CA ARG A 63 -0.42 -8.71 28.47
C ARG A 63 -0.31 -9.45 29.80
N PRO A 64 0.74 -9.19 30.60
CA PRO A 64 0.86 -9.71 31.95
C PRO A 64 -0.18 -9.02 32.84
N VAL A 65 -1.43 -9.46 32.72
CA VAL A 65 -2.52 -9.20 33.66
C VAL A 65 -2.67 -10.47 34.49
N THR A 66 -3.26 -10.39 35.68
CA THR A 66 -3.47 -11.50 36.63
C THR A 66 -4.43 -12.59 36.12
N ASP A 67 -4.70 -12.65 34.83
CA ASP A 67 -5.58 -13.62 34.22
C ASP A 67 -4.92 -15.01 34.20
N THR A 68 -5.76 -16.04 34.29
CA THR A 68 -5.32 -17.44 34.16
C THR A 68 -5.17 -17.80 32.68
N LEU A 69 -4.32 -18.77 32.34
CA LEU A 69 -4.16 -19.19 30.95
C LEU A 69 -5.47 -19.74 30.34
N LEU A 70 -6.35 -20.29 31.17
CA LEU A 70 -7.65 -20.82 30.76
C LEU A 70 -8.60 -19.75 30.22
N SER A 71 -8.54 -18.51 30.72
CA SER A 71 -9.38 -17.42 30.19
C SER A 71 -9.00 -17.11 28.74
N ILE A 72 -7.70 -17.09 28.43
CA ILE A 72 -7.17 -16.81 27.10
C ILE A 72 -7.55 -17.94 26.13
N VAL A 73 -7.43 -19.19 26.56
CA VAL A 73 -7.81 -20.37 25.76
C VAL A 73 -9.31 -20.35 25.44
N SER A 74 -10.15 -20.00 26.42
CA SER A 74 -11.61 -19.93 26.24
C SER A 74 -12.02 -18.82 25.27
N ASP A 75 -11.30 -17.71 25.27
CA ASP A 75 -11.51 -16.56 24.37
C ASP A 75 -11.17 -16.88 22.90
N ASP A 76 -10.23 -17.81 22.65
CA ASP A 76 -9.82 -18.23 21.31
C ASP A 76 -10.71 -19.37 20.77
N ALA A 77 -11.41 -20.10 21.64
CA ALA A 77 -12.22 -21.27 21.30
C ALA A 77 -13.55 -20.97 20.58
N THR A 78 -13.83 -19.71 20.23
CA THR A 78 -15.09 -19.28 19.58
C THR A 78 -15.38 -19.95 18.22
N THR A 79 -14.42 -20.69 17.65
CA THR A 79 -14.55 -21.41 16.37
C THR A 79 -14.42 -22.94 16.47
N SER A 80 -14.21 -23.54 17.64
CA SER A 80 -14.02 -25.01 17.76
C SER A 80 -14.99 -25.67 18.73
N THR A 81 -15.72 -26.68 18.26
CA THR A 81 -16.72 -27.48 18.99
C THR A 81 -16.14 -28.37 20.11
N SER A 82 -14.85 -28.26 20.45
CA SER A 82 -14.20 -29.06 21.50
C SER A 82 -13.28 -28.19 22.36
N PRO A 83 -13.25 -28.38 23.68
CA PRO A 83 -12.33 -27.67 24.57
C PRO A 83 -10.91 -28.11 24.26
N SER A 84 -10.16 -27.30 23.52
CA SER A 84 -8.76 -27.56 23.24
C SER A 84 -7.89 -26.96 24.33
N ASN A 85 -7.07 -27.77 25.00
CA ASN A 85 -6.05 -27.28 25.95
C ASN A 85 -4.81 -26.73 25.22
N LEU A 86 -5.00 -26.17 24.02
CA LEU A 86 -3.93 -25.73 23.15
C LEU A 86 -3.97 -24.20 23.07
N LEU A 87 -2.85 -23.56 23.36
CA LEU A 87 -2.69 -22.11 23.31
C LEU A 87 -1.64 -21.73 22.25
N PRO A 88 -2.06 -21.47 21.01
CA PRO A 88 -1.18 -20.96 19.96
C PRO A 88 -0.87 -19.48 20.19
N LEU A 89 0.42 -19.16 20.27
CA LEU A 89 0.94 -17.81 20.49
C LEU A 89 1.97 -17.46 19.43
N ARG A 90 2.07 -16.18 19.11
CA ARG A 90 3.07 -15.62 18.22
C ARG A 90 3.91 -14.60 18.95
N LEU A 91 5.23 -14.78 18.88
CA LEU A 91 6.21 -13.81 19.35
C LEU A 91 6.66 -12.95 18.18
N SER A 92 6.56 -11.63 18.33
CA SER A 92 6.97 -10.67 17.29
C SER A 92 7.81 -9.55 17.87
N ALA A 93 8.86 -9.14 17.17
CA ALA A 93 9.63 -7.96 17.54
C ALA A 93 8.82 -6.68 17.32
N ARG A 94 8.93 -5.71 18.24
CA ARG A 94 8.40 -4.37 18.04
C ARG A 94 9.29 -3.64 17.04
N LEU A 95 8.71 -3.23 15.92
CA LEU A 95 9.39 -2.33 15.00
C LEU A 95 9.29 -0.90 15.56
N HIS A 96 10.42 -0.22 15.69
CA HIS A 96 10.56 1.13 16.28
C HIS A 96 9.96 2.27 15.40
N GLY A 97 8.86 2.02 14.71
CA GLY A 97 8.22 2.97 13.81
C GLY A 97 8.55 2.68 12.34
N GLY A 98 7.56 2.92 11.47
CA GLY A 98 7.67 2.61 10.04
C GLY A 98 6.40 2.09 9.37
N LYS A 99 5.20 2.34 9.91
CA LYS A 99 3.93 2.05 9.20
C LYS A 99 3.62 3.06 8.08
N GLY A 100 4.61 3.89 7.71
CA GLY A 100 4.45 5.09 6.87
C GLY A 100 4.13 4.84 5.40
N GLY A 101 4.22 3.58 4.95
CA GLY A 101 3.90 3.20 3.57
C GLY A 101 2.45 3.49 3.21
N PHE A 102 1.48 3.04 4.00
CA PHE A 102 0.06 3.17 3.66
C PHE A 102 -0.38 4.64 3.59
N GLY A 103 0.02 5.48 4.55
CA GLY A 103 -0.26 6.92 4.51
C GLY A 103 0.36 7.61 3.29
N SER A 104 1.57 7.21 2.88
CA SER A 104 2.20 7.73 1.66
C SER A 104 1.47 7.29 0.39
N GLN A 105 0.99 6.04 0.35
CA GLN A 105 0.18 5.51 -0.75
C GLN A 105 -1.15 6.24 -0.85
N LEU A 106 -1.82 6.52 0.26
CA LEU A 106 -3.04 7.32 0.28
C LEU A 106 -2.80 8.75 -0.23
N ARG A 107 -1.71 9.39 0.20
CA ARG A 107 -1.33 10.73 -0.32
C ARG A 107 -1.03 10.69 -1.82
N ALA A 108 -0.28 9.69 -2.29
CA ALA A 108 0.01 9.51 -3.71
C ALA A 108 -1.26 9.25 -4.54
N ALA A 109 -2.17 8.41 -4.04
CA ALA A 109 -3.46 8.16 -4.66
C ALA A 109 -4.33 9.42 -4.72
N GLY A 110 -4.42 10.18 -3.62
CA GLY A 110 -5.13 11.46 -3.57
C GLY A 110 -4.58 12.49 -4.57
N GLY A 111 -3.25 12.58 -4.70
CA GLY A 111 -2.61 13.43 -5.71
C GLY A 111 -2.93 13.01 -7.15
N ARG A 112 -2.98 11.70 -7.44
CA ARG A 112 -3.39 11.16 -8.75
C ARG A 112 -4.85 11.48 -9.08
N MET A 113 -5.74 11.39 -8.09
CA MET A 113 -7.16 11.73 -8.27
C MET A 113 -7.37 13.23 -8.52
N SER A 114 -6.68 14.08 -7.78
CA SER A 114 -6.75 15.54 -7.94
C SER A 114 -6.24 16.01 -9.31
N SER A 115 -5.09 15.49 -9.74
CA SER A 115 -4.49 15.83 -11.03
C SER A 115 -5.33 15.36 -12.22
N LYS A 116 -5.91 14.15 -12.17
CA LYS A 116 -6.83 13.65 -13.20
C LYS A 116 -8.07 14.53 -13.35
N ARG A 117 -8.64 14.99 -12.23
CA ARG A 117 -9.80 15.90 -12.24
C ARG A 117 -9.46 17.27 -12.83
N LYS A 118 -8.28 17.83 -12.55
CA LYS A 118 -7.87 19.13 -13.13
C LYS A 118 -7.63 19.06 -14.64
N ARG A 119 -7.07 17.96 -15.13
CA ARG A 119 -6.81 17.75 -16.58
C ARG A 119 -8.10 17.53 -17.37
N ASN A 120 -9.06 16.80 -16.80
CA ASN A 120 -10.31 16.46 -17.49
C ASN A 120 -11.45 17.45 -17.25
N GLN A 121 -11.32 18.43 -16.34
CA GLN A 121 -12.38 19.39 -16.02
C GLN A 121 -13.00 20.12 -17.24
N GLY A 122 -12.22 20.36 -18.30
CA GLY A 122 -12.72 20.95 -19.54
C GLY A 122 -13.54 19.99 -20.41
N GLU A 123 -13.24 18.69 -20.35
CA GLU A 123 -13.95 17.65 -21.12
C GLU A 123 -15.09 17.00 -20.32
N ASP A 124 -14.96 16.92 -18.99
CA ASP A 124 -15.99 16.39 -18.09
C ASP A 124 -17.27 17.26 -18.16
N ASN A 125 -17.12 18.55 -18.44
CA ASN A 125 -18.21 19.49 -18.68
C ASN A 125 -18.64 19.58 -20.16
N ALA A 126 -18.05 18.81 -21.08
CA ALA A 126 -18.41 18.88 -22.49
C ALA A 126 -19.88 18.47 -22.76
N SER A 127 -20.47 17.69 -21.85
CA SER A 127 -21.88 17.29 -21.89
C SER A 127 -22.85 18.37 -21.39
N SER A 128 -22.37 19.34 -20.61
CA SER A 128 -23.22 20.43 -20.11
C SER A 128 -23.56 21.42 -21.22
N ARG A 129 -24.63 22.20 -20.98
CA ARG A 129 -25.19 23.14 -21.95
C ARG A 129 -24.90 24.57 -21.50
N ASN A 130 -24.71 25.46 -22.47
CA ASN A 130 -24.66 26.90 -22.26
C ASN A 130 -26.05 27.47 -21.97
N LEU A 131 -26.13 28.74 -21.56
CA LEU A 131 -27.39 29.46 -21.34
C LEU A 131 -28.25 29.54 -22.62
N ASP A 132 -27.63 29.50 -23.80
CA ASP A 132 -28.30 29.40 -25.10
C ASP A 132 -28.77 27.97 -25.45
N GLY A 133 -28.62 27.02 -24.53
CA GLY A 133 -29.01 25.63 -24.72
C GLY A 133 -28.12 24.83 -25.67
N ARG A 134 -26.98 25.35 -26.16
CA ARG A 134 -26.02 24.55 -26.97
C ARG A 134 -25.09 23.75 -26.06
N ARG A 135 -24.73 22.51 -26.46
CA ARG A 135 -23.74 21.71 -25.71
C ARG A 135 -22.34 22.34 -25.84
N LEU A 136 -21.59 22.39 -24.73
CA LEU A 136 -20.24 22.94 -24.71
C LEU A 136 -19.30 22.25 -25.71
N ARG A 137 -19.47 20.93 -25.91
CA ARG A 137 -18.72 20.17 -26.92
C ARG A 137 -18.81 20.78 -28.32
N THR A 138 -20.02 21.03 -28.81
CA THR A 138 -20.24 21.57 -30.17
C THR A 138 -19.65 22.98 -30.32
N VAL A 139 -19.72 23.78 -29.27
CA VAL A 139 -19.13 25.13 -29.27
C VAL A 139 -17.61 25.06 -29.31
N ASN A 140 -17.00 24.16 -28.54
CA ASN A 140 -15.55 23.96 -28.53
C ASN A 140 -15.03 23.39 -29.85
N GLU A 141 -15.73 22.41 -30.44
CA GLU A 141 -15.41 21.87 -31.77
C GLU A 141 -15.48 22.96 -32.85
N ALA A 142 -16.52 23.80 -32.83
CA ALA A 142 -16.64 24.92 -33.76
C ALA A 142 -15.51 25.97 -33.59
N LYS A 143 -15.12 26.27 -32.35
CA LYS A 143 -13.98 27.16 -32.06
C LYS A 143 -12.66 26.58 -32.57
N ALA A 144 -12.40 25.30 -32.33
CA ALA A 144 -11.20 24.62 -32.81
C ALA A 144 -11.12 24.59 -34.34
N LEU A 145 -12.26 24.37 -35.02
CA LEU A 145 -12.33 24.44 -36.48
C LEU A 145 -12.06 25.86 -37.00
N ALA A 146 -12.62 26.89 -36.36
CA ALA A 146 -12.38 28.28 -36.73
C ALA A 146 -10.90 28.67 -36.56
N GLU A 147 -10.27 28.28 -35.45
CA GLU A 147 -8.84 28.51 -35.21
C GLU A 147 -7.97 27.79 -36.25
N TYR A 148 -8.28 26.53 -36.58
CA TYR A 148 -7.58 25.79 -37.62
C TYR A 148 -7.66 26.49 -38.99
N LEU A 149 -8.86 26.95 -39.37
CA LEU A 149 -9.05 27.68 -40.63
C LEU A 149 -8.30 29.02 -40.65
N ALA A 150 -8.19 29.70 -39.50
CA ALA A 150 -7.44 30.94 -39.38
C ALA A 150 -5.92 30.75 -39.51
N VAL A 151 -5.38 29.64 -38.97
CA VAL A 151 -3.93 29.36 -38.97
C VAL A 151 -3.45 28.71 -40.28
N ARG A 152 -4.33 27.97 -40.99
CA ARG A 152 -4.03 27.30 -42.26
C ARG A 152 -3.29 28.17 -43.30
N PRO A 153 -3.68 29.42 -43.61
CA PRO A 153 -2.98 30.23 -44.61
C PRO A 153 -1.54 30.56 -44.22
N GLU A 154 -1.25 30.78 -42.94
CA GLU A 154 0.12 31.03 -42.47
C GLU A 154 0.99 29.76 -42.60
N MET A 155 0.41 28.60 -42.30
CA MET A 155 1.09 27.31 -42.45
C MET A 155 1.42 27.02 -43.92
N GLU A 156 0.48 27.24 -44.82
CA GLU A 156 0.69 27.05 -46.27
C GLU A 156 1.73 28.03 -46.84
N ARG A 157 1.80 29.27 -46.33
CA ARG A 157 2.84 30.24 -46.73
C ARG A 157 4.23 29.79 -46.29
N LYS A 158 4.37 29.37 -45.03
CA LYS A 158 5.64 28.84 -44.49
C LYS A 158 6.12 27.61 -45.25
N GLU A 159 5.22 26.68 -45.58
CA GLU A 159 5.58 25.48 -46.35
C GLU A 159 6.06 25.83 -47.77
N LYS A 160 5.40 26.79 -48.43
CA LYS A 160 5.82 27.28 -49.74
C LYS A 160 7.18 27.99 -49.68
N GLU A 161 7.46 28.74 -48.62
CA GLU A 161 8.75 29.40 -48.40
C GLU A 161 9.88 28.38 -48.18
N GLU A 162 9.66 27.39 -47.33
CA GLU A 162 10.61 26.29 -47.11
C GLU A 162 10.87 25.49 -48.40
N ARG A 163 9.82 25.24 -49.20
CA ARG A 163 9.96 24.57 -50.49
C ARG A 163 10.79 25.41 -51.46
N ARG A 164 10.55 26.72 -51.55
CA ARG A 164 11.34 27.63 -52.39
C ARG A 164 12.81 27.67 -51.95
N ARG A 165 13.06 27.75 -50.63
CA ARG A 165 14.41 27.75 -50.07
C ARG A 165 15.17 26.46 -50.40
N ARG A 166 14.51 25.30 -50.30
CA ARG A 166 15.10 24.01 -50.68
C ARG A 166 15.43 23.96 -52.17
N TRP A 167 14.52 24.43 -53.03
CA TRP A 167 14.76 24.49 -54.48
C TRP A 167 15.94 25.41 -54.82
N GLN A 168 16.00 26.61 -54.24
CA GLN A 168 17.12 27.54 -54.43
C GLN A 168 18.44 26.90 -54.00
N ALA A 169 18.49 26.26 -52.83
CA ALA A 169 19.70 25.57 -52.37
C ALA A 169 20.17 24.46 -53.32
N VAL A 170 19.24 23.75 -53.97
CA VAL A 170 19.57 22.72 -54.98
C VAL A 170 20.11 23.34 -56.27
N VAL A 171 19.52 24.45 -56.74
CA VAL A 171 19.98 25.16 -57.93
C VAL A 171 21.38 25.75 -57.71
N ASP A 172 21.61 26.45 -56.59
CA ASP A 172 22.91 27.02 -56.25
C ASP A 172 24.00 25.94 -56.13
N ALA A 173 23.65 24.76 -55.59
CA ALA A 173 24.58 23.63 -55.50
C ALA A 173 24.91 23.02 -56.87
N ALA A 174 23.99 23.10 -57.84
CA ALA A 174 24.21 22.62 -59.20
C ALA A 174 25.09 23.58 -60.01
N GLU A 175 24.89 24.90 -59.87
CA GLU A 175 25.72 25.93 -60.54
C GLU A 175 27.17 25.87 -60.06
N ARG A 176 27.42 25.75 -58.75
CA ARG A 176 28.79 25.58 -58.19
C ARG A 176 29.52 24.31 -58.64
N ARG A 177 28.82 23.35 -59.24
CA ARG A 177 29.41 22.10 -59.75
C ARG A 177 29.78 22.20 -61.24
N GLN A 178 29.29 23.22 -61.94
CA GLN A 178 29.57 23.47 -63.35
C GLN A 178 30.66 24.52 -63.59
N GLU A 179 30.93 25.38 -62.60
CA GLU A 179 32.17 26.17 -62.49
C GLU A 179 33.36 25.31 -62.02
#